data_AF-A0A485C714-F1
#
_entry.id   AF-A0A485C714-F1
#
_cell.length_a   1.000
_cell.length_b   1.000
_cell.length_c   1.000
_cell.angle_alpha   90.00
_cell.angle_beta   90.00
_cell.angle_gamma   90.00
#
_symmetry.space_group_name_H-M   'P 1'
#
loop_
_entity.id
_entity.type
_entity.pdbx_description
1 polymer ?
#
loop_
_entity_poly.entity_id
_entity_poly.type
_entity_poly.pdbx_seq_one_letter_code
_entity_poly.pdbx_strand_id
1 'polypeptide(L)'
;MRRQLVAFVCYSIFIPFCPHVMADSGPVIHPSTSQTDNQKARQTQLTPQGTEVMASKSTLRPGELDFPQETPCFTLNRVVIDNRPALPQWLPLKSLLKQAQGRCLGGERG
;
A
#
# COMPACT_ATOMS: atom_id res chain seq x y z
N MET A 1 7.68 54.32 -29.70
CA MET A 1 6.66 53.28 -29.45
C MET A 1 7.34 51.92 -29.30
N ARG A 2 6.76 51.03 -28.48
CA ARG A 2 7.02 49.57 -28.35
C ARG A 2 8.29 49.17 -27.57
N ARG A 3 8.22 48.70 -26.31
CA ARG A 3 7.68 47.41 -25.79
C ARG A 3 8.26 46.15 -26.48
N GLN A 4 9.36 45.66 -25.89
CA GLN A 4 9.57 44.31 -25.33
C GLN A 4 9.22 43.08 -26.18
N LEU A 5 10.25 42.27 -26.50
CA LEU A 5 10.26 40.81 -26.80
C LEU A 5 11.66 40.53 -27.39
N VAL A 6 12.44 39.48 -27.08
CA VAL A 6 12.11 38.06 -26.99
C VAL A 6 13.19 37.36 -26.16
N ALA A 7 12.73 36.46 -25.28
CA ALA A 7 13.51 35.49 -24.54
C ALA A 7 14.24 34.51 -25.46
N PHE A 8 15.58 34.44 -25.39
CA PHE A 8 16.35 33.27 -25.87
C PHE A 8 17.70 33.21 -25.15
N VAL A 9 17.67 33.19 -23.81
CA VAL A 9 18.78 32.62 -23.05
C VAL A 9 18.63 31.10 -23.12
N CYS A 10 18.97 30.55 -24.29
CA CYS A 10 19.26 29.13 -24.46
C CYS A 10 20.53 28.82 -23.66
N TYR A 11 20.38 28.41 -22.41
CA TYR A 11 21.50 27.97 -21.59
C TYR A 11 21.25 26.53 -21.09
N SER A 12 21.74 25.59 -21.90
CA SER A 12 22.53 24.42 -21.49
C SER A 12 22.09 23.65 -20.23
N ILE A 13 21.25 22.63 -20.39
CA ILE A 13 21.36 21.37 -19.61
C ILE A 13 21.06 20.19 -20.54
N PHE A 14 22.02 19.27 -20.61
CA PHE A 14 22.09 18.05 -21.42
C PHE A 14 20.87 17.12 -21.28
N ILE A 15 20.21 16.79 -22.40
CA ILE A 15 19.45 15.54 -22.57
C ILE A 15 20.23 14.72 -23.61
N PRO A 16 20.91 13.61 -23.25
CA PRO A 16 21.39 12.69 -24.26
C PRO A 16 20.16 11.99 -24.86
N PHE A 17 19.87 12.35 -26.11
CA PHE A 17 19.07 11.56 -27.03
C PHE A 17 19.56 10.11 -26.99
N CYS A 18 18.71 9.17 -26.54
CA CYS A 18 18.92 7.74 -26.76
C CYS A 18 18.90 7.48 -28.28
N PRO A 19 20.00 7.05 -28.92
CA PRO A 19 19.95 6.73 -30.34
C PRO A 19 19.18 5.43 -30.53
N HIS A 20 18.11 5.52 -31.32
CA HIS A 20 17.57 4.51 -32.22
C HIS A 20 17.88 3.03 -31.92
N VAL A 21 16.84 2.29 -31.54
CA VAL A 21 16.74 0.86 -31.83
C VAL A 21 16.89 0.68 -33.34
N MET A 22 17.90 -0.05 -33.78
CA MET A 22 17.98 -0.60 -35.14
C MET A 22 17.60 -2.07 -35.04
N ALA A 23 16.46 -2.44 -35.62
CA ALA A 23 16.04 -3.82 -35.78
C ALA A 23 16.88 -4.44 -36.91
N ASP A 24 17.84 -5.30 -36.55
CA ASP A 24 18.54 -6.15 -37.51
C ASP A 24 17.71 -7.39 -37.81
N SER A 25 17.26 -7.54 -39.05
CA SER A 25 16.52 -8.69 -39.55
C SER A 25 17.48 -9.77 -40.07
N GLY A 26 18.09 -10.52 -39.16
CA GLY A 26 18.75 -11.79 -39.43
C GLY A 26 17.96 -12.97 -38.83
N PRO A 27 18.08 -14.20 -39.37
CA PRO A 27 17.39 -15.35 -38.79
C PRO A 27 18.03 -15.70 -37.45
N VAL A 28 17.40 -15.28 -36.36
CA VAL A 28 17.81 -15.67 -35.02
C VAL A 28 17.50 -17.16 -34.85
N ILE A 29 18.50 -18.02 -34.96
CA ILE A 29 18.42 -19.39 -34.45
C ILE A 29 18.49 -19.28 -32.92
N HIS A 30 17.34 -19.36 -32.25
CA HIS A 30 17.26 -19.23 -30.80
C HIS A 30 17.54 -20.58 -30.10
N PRO A 31 18.63 -20.75 -29.31
CA PRO A 31 18.64 -21.71 -28.21
C PRO A 31 17.92 -21.07 -27.01
N SER A 32 16.61 -20.87 -27.13
CA SER A 32 15.76 -20.20 -26.13
C SER A 32 15.25 -21.13 -25.01
N THR A 33 15.63 -22.40 -25.02
CA THR A 33 15.16 -23.41 -24.06
C THR A 33 15.69 -23.12 -22.65
N SER A 34 17.00 -22.90 -22.51
CA SER A 34 17.63 -22.68 -21.19
C SER A 34 17.15 -21.40 -20.48
N GLN A 35 16.86 -20.35 -21.23
CA GLN A 35 16.29 -19.11 -20.69
C GLN A 35 14.87 -19.34 -20.18
N THR A 36 14.06 -20.09 -20.94
CA THR A 36 12.68 -20.43 -20.57
C THR A 36 12.62 -21.33 -19.34
N ASP A 37 13.50 -22.33 -19.24
CA ASP A 37 13.52 -23.29 -18.14
C ASP A 37 13.84 -22.61 -16.79
N ASN A 38 14.80 -21.68 -16.79
CA ASN A 38 15.18 -20.92 -15.60
C ASN A 38 14.04 -19.99 -15.12
N GLN A 39 13.32 -19.36 -16.05
CA GLN A 39 12.17 -18.53 -15.71
C GLN A 39 11.06 -19.37 -15.06
N LYS A 40 10.81 -20.58 -15.56
CA LYS A 40 9.80 -21.49 -15.03
C LYS A 40 10.14 -21.99 -13.62
N ALA A 41 11.38 -22.44 -13.39
CA ALA A 41 11.82 -22.93 -12.09
C ALA A 41 11.73 -21.85 -11.01
N ARG A 42 12.09 -20.60 -11.35
CA ARG A 42 11.96 -19.45 -10.45
C ARG A 42 10.50 -19.15 -10.12
N GLN A 43 9.61 -19.19 -11.11
CA GLN A 43 8.18 -18.95 -10.89
C GLN A 43 7.56 -20.01 -9.97
N THR A 44 7.89 -21.29 -10.17
CA THR A 44 7.40 -22.38 -9.32
C THR A 44 7.89 -22.25 -7.87
N GLN A 45 9.10 -21.74 -7.67
CA GLN A 45 9.65 -21.50 -6.33
C GLN A 45 9.02 -20.30 -5.63
N LEU A 46 8.47 -19.35 -6.38
CA LEU A 46 7.81 -18.15 -5.86
C LEU A 46 6.30 -18.32 -5.65
N THR A 47 5.69 -19.40 -6.14
CA THR A 47 4.27 -19.68 -5.88
C THR A 47 4.07 -19.91 -4.38
N PRO A 48 3.29 -19.05 -3.69
CA PRO A 48 3.05 -19.23 -2.27
C PRO A 48 2.33 -20.56 -2.03
N GLN A 49 2.93 -21.45 -1.24
CA GLN A 49 2.31 -22.70 -0.77
C GLN A 49 1.38 -22.46 0.45
N GLY A 50 1.08 -21.19 0.75
CA GLY A 50 0.24 -20.83 1.88
C GLY A 50 -1.22 -21.14 1.57
N THR A 51 -1.92 -21.73 2.54
CA THR A 51 -3.39 -21.77 2.52
C THR A 51 -3.90 -20.35 2.35
N GLU A 52 -4.68 -20.13 1.29
CA GLU A 52 -5.40 -18.87 1.09
C GLU A 52 -6.43 -18.75 2.21
N VAL A 53 -6.03 -18.12 3.31
CA VAL A 53 -6.94 -17.67 4.34
C VAL A 53 -7.78 -16.57 3.70
N MET A 54 -8.98 -16.94 3.26
CA MET A 54 -10.02 -16.00 2.86
C MET A 54 -10.39 -15.17 4.09
N ALA A 55 -9.60 -14.13 4.35
CA ALA A 55 -9.93 -13.15 5.36
C ALA A 55 -11.30 -12.59 5.01
N SER A 56 -12.28 -12.75 5.91
CA SER A 56 -13.62 -12.22 5.70
C SER A 56 -13.50 -10.74 5.39
N LYS A 57 -14.05 -10.33 4.24
CA LYS A 57 -13.99 -8.94 3.81
C LYS A 57 -14.70 -8.09 4.85
N SER A 58 -13.92 -7.36 5.65
CA SER A 58 -14.50 -6.36 6.54
C SER A 58 -15.23 -5.33 5.68
N THR A 59 -16.48 -5.04 6.05
CA THR A 59 -17.27 -3.99 5.40
C THR A 59 -16.94 -2.61 5.99
N LEU A 60 -16.21 -2.58 7.10
CA LEU A 60 -15.81 -1.35 7.78
C LEU A 60 -14.69 -0.65 7.01
N ARG A 61 -14.73 0.67 7.03
CA ARG A 61 -13.66 1.50 6.48
C ARG A 61 -12.43 1.38 7.39
N PRO A 62 -11.20 1.57 6.85
CA PRO A 62 -10.01 1.62 7.69
C PRO A 62 -10.15 2.67 8.79
N GLY A 63 -10.02 2.24 10.05
CA GLY A 63 -10.14 3.10 11.23
C GLY A 63 -11.57 3.30 11.76
N GLU A 64 -12.55 2.56 11.24
CA GLU A 64 -13.91 2.49 11.77
C GLU A 64 -14.09 1.28 12.68
N LEU A 65 -14.74 1.49 13.83
CA LEU A 65 -15.01 0.46 14.84
C LEU A 65 -16.48 0.09 14.82
N ASP A 66 -16.77 -1.21 14.77
CA ASP A 66 -18.12 -1.72 15.03
C ASP A 66 -18.28 -2.02 16.53
N PHE A 67 -19.45 -1.68 17.06
CA PHE A 67 -19.79 -1.82 18.46
C PHE A 67 -21.14 -2.55 18.55
N PRO A 68 -21.13 -3.89 18.48
CA PRO A 68 -22.35 -4.68 18.56
C PRO A 68 -23.03 -4.51 19.92
N GLN A 69 -24.32 -4.81 19.97
CA GLN A 69 -25.08 -4.74 21.21
C GLN A 69 -24.81 -6.00 22.04
N GLU A 70 -23.94 -5.87 23.03
CA GLU A 70 -23.54 -6.97 23.92
C GLU A 70 -24.29 -6.91 25.26
N THR A 71 -24.47 -8.06 25.93
CA THR A 71 -25.05 -8.13 27.27
C THR A 71 -24.45 -9.33 28.03
N PRO A 72 -23.86 -9.14 29.22
CA PRO A 72 -23.68 -7.87 29.95
C PRO A 72 -22.66 -6.96 29.27
N CYS A 73 -22.87 -5.64 29.36
CA CYS A 73 -21.95 -4.65 28.80
C CYS A 73 -21.71 -3.48 29.76
N PHE A 74 -20.58 -2.79 29.57
CA PHE A 74 -20.13 -1.67 30.39
C PHE A 74 -19.90 -0.44 29.50
N THR A 75 -20.41 0.71 29.92
CA THR A 75 -20.24 1.96 29.18
C THR A 75 -18.84 2.54 29.39
N LEU A 76 -18.12 2.80 28.30
CA LEU A 76 -16.82 3.46 28.33
C LEU A 76 -16.94 4.98 28.49
N ASN A 77 -16.93 5.49 29.71
CA ASN A 77 -17.02 6.94 29.95
C ASN A 77 -15.74 7.70 29.60
N ARG A 78 -14.58 7.10 29.86
CA ARG A 78 -13.26 7.68 29.59
C ARG A 78 -12.30 6.57 29.19
N VAL A 79 -11.51 6.85 28.15
CA VAL A 79 -10.42 5.97 27.72
C VAL A 79 -9.11 6.73 27.88
N VAL A 80 -8.18 6.14 28.63
CA VAL A 80 -6.82 6.65 28.82
C VAL A 80 -5.89 5.62 28.21
N ILE A 81 -4.95 6.09 27.38
CA ILE A 81 -3.91 5.25 26.80
C ILE A 81 -2.59 5.69 27.42
N ASP A 82 -2.00 4.79 28.19
CA ASP A 82 -0.66 4.97 28.74
C ASP A 82 0.40 4.64 27.69
N ASN A 83 1.61 5.16 27.88
CA ASN A 83 2.74 4.96 26.96
C ASN A 83 2.42 5.29 25.48
N ARG A 84 1.65 6.37 25.25
CA ARG A 84 1.34 6.92 23.92
C ARG A 84 2.53 7.00 22.95
N PRO A 85 3.77 7.36 23.36
CA PRO A 85 4.91 7.46 22.46
C PRO A 85 5.35 6.12 21.84
N ALA A 86 5.01 4.98 22.44
CA ALA A 86 5.31 3.66 21.89
C ALA A 86 4.37 3.25 20.74
N LEU A 87 3.29 4.01 20.52
CA LEU A 87 2.34 3.73 19.45
C LEU A 87 2.80 4.36 18.14
N PRO A 88 2.52 3.71 16.99
CA PRO A 88 2.88 4.26 15.70
C PRO A 88 2.17 5.58 15.41
N GLN A 89 2.90 6.53 14.82
CA GLN A 89 2.34 7.86 14.52
C GLN A 89 1.24 7.84 13.45
N TRP A 90 1.19 6.80 12.63
CA TRP A 90 0.15 6.62 11.60
C TRP A 90 -1.18 6.12 12.18
N LEU A 91 -1.23 5.69 13.44
CA LEU A 91 -2.44 5.17 14.05
C LEU A 91 -3.38 6.32 14.46
N PRO A 92 -4.64 6.36 14.00
CA PRO A 92 -5.56 7.46 14.27
C PRO A 92 -6.19 7.36 15.67
N LEU A 93 -5.37 7.31 16.72
CA LEU A 93 -5.80 7.13 18.12
C LEU A 93 -6.96 8.04 18.51
N LYS A 94 -6.88 9.32 18.17
CA LYS A 94 -7.90 10.31 18.52
C LYS A 94 -9.27 9.94 17.96
N SER A 95 -9.32 9.44 16.72
CA SER A 95 -10.56 9.03 16.07
C SER A 95 -11.14 7.78 16.73
N LEU A 96 -10.30 6.77 16.96
CA LEU A 96 -10.70 5.50 17.59
C LEU A 96 -11.24 5.71 19.01
N LEU A 97 -10.55 6.54 19.81
CA LEU A 97 -10.98 6.87 21.16
C LEU A 97 -12.32 7.61 21.18
N LYS A 98 -12.53 8.52 20.23
CA LYS A 98 -13.81 9.24 20.10
C LYS A 98 -14.95 8.30 19.72
N GLN A 99 -14.69 7.31 18.86
CA GLN A 99 -15.68 6.30 18.48
C GLN A 99 -16.04 5.39 19.66
N ALA A 100 -15.06 5.03 20.50
CA ALA A 100 -15.26 4.17 21.66
C ALA A 100 -15.95 4.86 22.85
N GLN A 101 -15.76 6.17 23.01
CA GLN A 101 -16.33 6.91 24.15
C GLN A 101 -17.86 6.88 24.14
N GLY A 102 -18.46 6.48 25.26
CA GLY A 102 -19.90 6.34 25.42
C GLY A 102 -20.51 5.07 24.82
N ARG A 103 -19.71 4.19 24.19
CA ARG A 103 -20.18 2.89 23.70
C ARG A 103 -20.26 1.88 24.85
N CYS A 104 -21.14 0.90 24.71
CA CYS A 104 -21.19 -0.25 25.61
C CYS A 104 -20.29 -1.35 25.05
N LEU A 105 -19.40 -1.89 25.88
CA LEU A 105 -18.56 -3.03 25.56
C LEU A 105 -18.80 -4.15 26.57
N GLY A 106 -19.08 -5.35 26.08
CA GLY A 106 -19.03 -6.56 26.87
C GLY A 106 -17.58 -7.02 27.05
N GLY A 107 -17.33 -7.71 28.16
CA GLY A 107 -16.09 -8.46 28.32
C GLY A 107 -16.27 -9.80 27.63
N GLU A 108 -16.05 -9.87 26.32
CA GLU A 108 -15.99 -11.17 25.66
C GLU A 108 -14.94 -12.02 26.42
N ARG A 109 -15.40 -13.12 27.01
CA ARG A 109 -14.51 -14.22 27.38
C ARG A 109 -14.45 -15.08 26.14
N GLY A 110 -13.50 -14.79 25.26
CA GLY A 110 -13.05 -15.72 24.23
C GLY A 110 -12.42 -16.95 24.87
#